data_AF-A0A522WAM6-F1
#
_entry.id   AF-A0A522WAM6-F1
#
_cell.length_a   1.000
_cell.length_b   1.000
_cell.length_c   1.000
_cell.angle_alpha   90.00
_cell.angle_beta   90.00
_cell.angle_gamma   90.00
#
_symmetry.space_group_name_H-M   'P 1'
#
loop_
_entity.id
_entity.type
_entity.pdbx_description
1 polymer ?
#
loop_
_entity_poly.entity_id
_entity_poly.type
_entity_poly.pdbx_seq_one_letter_code
_entity_poly.pdbx_strand_id
1 'polypeptide(L)'
;MKRYTWLFIAVVVVAAVFMAVFEPGSLPFAVAFVPVMGLALTEDRDTSMREGVFHSFGAGANSKIFAGSIGAVNAAGYAVPASDTAGLRVVGRVDSRVDNTGGADGALTVVMREGVFKFAGSGLTSADVGKQCYVVDDQTISVSSTVNNVFAGTIIAVDGATEAWVEMDLSDNAVMAKLHTAAVAGF
;
A
#
# COMPACT_ATOMS: atom_id res chain seq x y z
N MET A 1 -50.15 34.09 51.96
CA MET A 1 -49.88 32.93 51.08
C MET A 1 -50.18 33.19 49.59
N LYS A 2 -50.05 34.43 49.06
CA LYS A 2 -50.32 34.74 47.63
C LYS A 2 -49.10 35.25 46.83
N ARG A 3 -47.93 35.43 47.46
CA ARG A 3 -46.74 36.04 46.83
C ARG A 3 -45.79 35.02 46.15
N TYR A 4 -45.92 33.73 46.44
CA TYR A 4 -45.12 32.67 45.82
C TYR A 4 -45.89 31.83 44.79
N THR A 5 -47.22 31.99 44.70
CA THR A 5 -48.08 31.26 43.73
C THR A 5 -47.73 31.61 42.28
N TRP A 6 -47.40 32.87 41.98
CA TRP A 6 -46.99 33.28 40.63
C TRP A 6 -45.61 32.73 40.26
N LEU A 7 -44.69 32.63 41.22
CA LEU A 7 -43.36 32.07 41.03
C LEU A 7 -43.42 30.55 40.86
N PHE A 8 -44.32 29.87 41.58
CA PHE A 8 -44.58 28.43 41.41
C PHE A 8 -45.22 28.11 40.05
N ILE A 9 -46.20 28.91 39.61
CA ILE A 9 -46.83 28.76 38.29
C ILE A 9 -45.82 29.04 37.17
N ALA A 10 -44.98 30.08 37.30
CA ALA A 10 -43.94 30.38 36.32
C ALA A 10 -42.91 29.23 36.21
N VAL A 11 -42.47 28.64 37.33
CA VAL A 11 -41.55 27.49 37.32
C VAL A 11 -42.19 26.24 36.71
N VAL A 12 -43.47 25.97 37.00
CA VAL A 12 -44.18 24.82 36.43
C VAL A 12 -44.44 25.00 34.93
N VAL A 13 -44.75 26.22 34.47
CA VAL A 13 -44.93 26.51 33.03
C VAL A 13 -43.59 26.44 32.28
N VAL A 14 -42.49 26.94 32.86
CA VAL A 14 -41.15 26.82 32.26
C VAL A 14 -40.68 25.35 32.21
N ALA A 15 -40.94 24.57 33.25
CA ALA A 15 -40.62 23.13 33.27
C ALA A 15 -41.47 22.33 32.27
N ALA A 16 -42.77 22.66 32.13
CA ALA A 16 -43.65 22.00 31.16
C ALA A 16 -43.26 22.32 29.70
N VAL A 17 -42.83 23.56 29.43
CA VAL A 17 -42.33 23.96 28.10
C VAL A 17 -40.98 23.29 27.78
N PHE A 18 -40.09 23.15 28.78
CA PHE A 18 -38.80 22.45 28.61
C PHE A 18 -39.00 20.95 28.30
N MET A 19 -39.96 20.31 28.97
CA MET A 19 -40.29 18.88 28.76
C MET A 19 -41.08 18.62 27.46
N ALA A 20 -41.71 19.64 26.88
CA ALA A 20 -42.40 19.52 25.59
C ALA A 20 -41.49 19.76 24.37
N VAL A 21 -40.37 20.47 24.55
CA VAL A 21 -39.36 20.72 23.49
C VAL A 21 -38.24 19.66 23.51
N PHE A 22 -38.05 18.98 24.65
CA PHE A 22 -37.04 17.94 24.84
C PHE A 22 -37.74 16.59 24.96
N GLU A 23 -37.93 15.91 23.83
CA GLU A 23 -38.41 14.53 23.85
C GLU A 23 -37.47 13.66 24.72
N PRO A 24 -37.99 12.77 25.58
CA PRO A 24 -37.17 11.84 26.34
C PRO A 24 -36.62 10.77 25.37
N GLY A 25 -35.62 11.13 24.56
CA GLY A 25 -35.22 10.24 23.48
C GLY A 25 -34.03 10.61 22.60
N SER A 26 -33.59 11.87 22.48
CA SER A 26 -32.32 12.13 21.79
C SER A 26 -31.71 13.49 22.11
N LEU A 27 -30.53 13.45 22.70
CA LEU A 27 -29.81 14.61 23.20
C LEU A 27 -29.27 15.44 22.02
N PRO A 28 -29.56 16.75 21.91
CA PRO A 28 -28.88 17.66 21.01
C PRO A 28 -27.61 18.15 21.70
N PHE A 29 -26.58 17.32 21.72
CA PHE A 29 -25.22 17.83 21.88
C PHE A 29 -24.33 17.04 20.96
N ALA A 30 -23.58 17.77 20.14
CA ALA A 30 -22.55 17.23 19.29
C ALA A 30 -21.56 16.42 20.16
N VAL A 31 -21.73 15.11 20.21
CA VAL A 31 -20.58 14.24 20.24
C VAL A 31 -19.99 14.42 18.87
N ALA A 32 -19.01 15.33 18.76
CA ALA A 32 -18.07 15.26 17.67
C ALA A 32 -17.67 13.79 17.58
N PHE A 33 -18.06 13.13 16.49
CA PHE A 33 -17.45 11.89 16.08
C PHE A 33 -15.99 12.28 15.85
N VAL A 34 -15.20 12.26 16.92
CA VAL A 34 -13.75 12.27 16.84
C VAL A 34 -13.48 11.02 16.05
N PRO A 35 -13.00 11.11 14.79
CA PRO A 35 -12.56 9.91 14.13
C PRO A 35 -11.49 9.33 15.06
N VAL A 36 -11.73 8.11 15.54
CA VAL A 36 -10.75 7.36 16.31
C VAL A 36 -9.60 7.08 15.37
N MET A 37 -8.71 8.06 15.21
CA MET A 37 -7.41 7.92 14.59
C MET A 37 -6.51 7.29 15.66
N GLY A 38 -6.75 6.00 15.92
CA GLY A 38 -5.97 5.18 16.85
C GLY A 38 -6.10 5.60 18.31
N LEU A 39 -6.84 4.82 19.10
CA LEU A 39 -6.59 4.76 20.54
C LEU A 39 -5.12 4.39 20.73
N ALA A 40 -4.33 5.30 21.32
CA ALA A 40 -2.98 5.00 21.78
C ALA A 40 -3.02 3.75 22.69
N LEU A 41 -1.99 2.91 22.60
CA LEU A 41 -1.90 1.67 23.38
C LEU A 41 -2.12 1.98 24.87
N THR A 42 -3.16 1.38 25.43
CA THR A 42 -3.45 1.41 26.87
C THR A 42 -2.94 0.16 27.58
N GLU A 43 -2.48 -0.83 26.82
CA GLU A 43 -1.84 -2.08 27.27
C GLU A 43 -0.71 -2.47 26.28
N ASP A 44 0.22 -3.32 26.73
CA ASP A 44 1.31 -3.84 25.89
C ASP A 44 0.74 -4.60 24.68
N ARG A 45 1.04 -4.10 23.49
CA ARG A 45 0.70 -4.79 22.24
C ARG A 45 1.88 -5.63 21.81
N ASP A 46 1.69 -6.94 21.74
CA ASP A 46 2.62 -7.83 21.04
C ASP A 46 2.61 -7.47 19.54
N THR A 47 3.59 -6.67 19.14
CA THR A 47 3.78 -6.30 17.75
C THR A 47 4.66 -7.35 17.13
N SER A 48 4.03 -8.32 16.45
CA SER A 48 4.73 -9.38 15.74
C SER A 48 5.74 -8.78 14.75
N MET A 49 7.03 -8.98 15.02
CA MET A 49 8.11 -8.62 14.11
C MET A 49 8.19 -9.68 13.02
N ARG A 50 8.20 -9.25 11.76
CA ARG A 50 8.57 -10.07 10.62
C ARG A 50 9.87 -9.52 10.05
N GLU A 51 10.84 -10.37 9.77
CA GLU A 51 11.99 -9.96 8.97
C GLU A 51 11.47 -9.42 7.63
N GLY A 52 11.70 -8.14 7.36
CA GLY A 52 11.17 -7.43 6.19
C GLY A 52 11.62 -8.00 4.85
N VAL A 53 12.47 -9.02 4.86
CA VAL A 53 13.04 -9.68 3.68
C VAL A 53 11.99 -10.48 2.89
N PHE A 54 10.91 -10.93 3.53
CA PHE A 54 9.87 -11.72 2.86
C PHE A 54 8.51 -11.08 2.96
N HIS A 55 7.86 -10.92 1.82
CA HIS A 55 6.49 -10.43 1.71
C HIS A 55 5.58 -11.49 1.14
N SER A 56 4.43 -11.71 1.77
CA SER A 56 3.41 -12.65 1.31
C SER A 56 2.22 -11.87 0.77
N PHE A 57 1.86 -12.11 -0.47
CA PHE A 57 0.71 -11.49 -1.13
C PHE A 57 -0.21 -12.55 -1.74
N GLY A 58 -1.49 -12.26 -1.85
CA GLY A 58 -2.42 -13.11 -2.59
C GLY A 58 -2.11 -13.05 -4.09
N ALA A 59 -2.09 -14.19 -4.77
CA ALA A 59 -1.94 -14.25 -6.23
C ALA A 59 -3.16 -13.60 -6.91
N GLY A 60 -2.93 -12.83 -7.98
CA GLY A 60 -4.01 -12.35 -8.84
C GLY A 60 -4.78 -13.49 -9.51
N ALA A 61 -6.03 -13.24 -9.88
CA ALA A 61 -6.86 -14.20 -10.59
C ALA A 61 -6.20 -14.64 -11.90
N ASN A 62 -6.28 -15.93 -12.21
CA ASN A 62 -5.72 -16.54 -13.43
C ASN A 62 -4.23 -16.25 -13.69
N SER A 63 -3.48 -15.85 -12.65
CA SER A 63 -2.09 -15.43 -12.81
C SER A 63 -1.13 -16.60 -12.57
N LYS A 64 -0.15 -16.72 -13.47
CA LYS A 64 0.99 -17.65 -13.32
C LYS A 64 2.22 -16.86 -12.99
N ILE A 65 2.86 -17.21 -11.88
CA ILE A 65 4.07 -16.53 -11.41
C ILE A 65 5.15 -17.60 -11.25
N PHE A 66 6.28 -17.39 -11.92
CA PHE A 66 7.37 -18.36 -11.94
C PHE A 66 8.33 -18.13 -10.77
N ALA A 67 8.98 -19.19 -10.31
CA ALA A 67 10.05 -19.04 -9.32
C ALA A 67 11.23 -18.31 -9.97
N GLY A 68 11.75 -17.29 -9.31
CA GLY A 68 12.86 -16.49 -9.82
C GLY A 68 12.49 -15.35 -10.74
N SER A 69 11.23 -15.20 -11.13
CA SER A 69 10.78 -14.03 -11.87
C SER A 69 10.65 -12.81 -10.95
N ILE A 70 10.62 -11.63 -11.57
CA ILE A 70 10.31 -10.38 -10.89
C ILE A 70 8.81 -10.40 -10.54
N GLY A 71 8.51 -10.22 -9.27
CA GLY A 71 7.16 -10.16 -8.73
C GLY A 71 6.73 -8.73 -8.48
N ALA A 72 5.54 -8.39 -8.96
CA ALA A 72 4.91 -7.10 -8.75
C ALA A 72 3.55 -7.24 -8.07
N VAL A 73 3.07 -6.16 -7.47
CA VAL A 73 1.76 -6.05 -6.85
C VAL A 73 0.94 -5.03 -7.63
N ASN A 74 -0.28 -5.41 -8.00
CA ASN A 74 -1.21 -4.54 -8.70
C ASN A 74 -1.85 -3.51 -7.76
N ALA A 75 -2.63 -2.58 -8.32
CA ALA A 75 -3.34 -1.56 -7.54
C ALA A 75 -4.33 -2.15 -6.51
N ALA A 76 -4.83 -3.36 -6.75
CA ALA A 76 -5.74 -4.08 -5.85
C ALA A 76 -5.02 -4.85 -4.73
N GLY A 77 -3.68 -4.87 -4.71
CA GLY A 77 -2.89 -5.54 -3.67
C GLY A 77 -2.58 -7.02 -3.94
N TYR A 78 -2.80 -7.51 -5.16
CA TYR A 78 -2.51 -8.89 -5.54
C TYR A 78 -1.19 -9.01 -6.30
N ALA A 79 -0.47 -10.11 -6.07
CA ALA A 79 0.75 -10.46 -6.76
C ALA A 79 0.47 -10.87 -8.20
N VAL A 80 1.20 -10.26 -9.12
CA VAL A 80 1.17 -10.48 -10.56
C VAL A 80 2.61 -10.57 -11.07
N PRO A 81 2.87 -11.25 -12.21
CA PRO A 81 4.17 -11.16 -12.85
C PRO A 81 4.48 -9.70 -13.20
N ALA A 82 5.72 -9.28 -12.99
CA ALA A 82 6.11 -7.92 -13.33
C ALA A 82 6.06 -7.71 -14.84
N SER A 83 5.61 -6.53 -15.24
CA SER A 83 5.57 -6.09 -16.63
C SER A 83 5.64 -4.56 -16.65
N ASP A 84 5.91 -3.98 -17.82
CA ASP A 84 5.77 -2.54 -18.04
C ASP A 84 4.28 -2.13 -18.11
N THR A 85 3.51 -2.44 -17.07
CA THR A 85 2.10 -2.05 -16.92
C THR A 85 1.99 -0.96 -15.86
N ALA A 86 1.30 0.14 -16.21
CA ALA A 86 1.10 1.26 -15.30
C ALA A 86 0.47 0.82 -13.96
N GLY A 87 1.00 1.37 -12.86
CA GLY A 87 0.49 1.13 -11.51
C GLY A 87 0.93 -0.17 -10.85
N LEU A 88 1.82 -0.94 -11.49
CA LEU A 88 2.49 -2.05 -10.83
C LEU A 88 3.58 -1.55 -9.87
N ARG A 89 3.67 -2.19 -8.71
CA ARG A 89 4.72 -1.96 -7.72
C ARG A 89 5.58 -3.22 -7.61
N VAL A 90 6.85 -3.14 -7.97
CA VAL A 90 7.75 -4.28 -7.86
C VAL A 90 8.09 -4.48 -6.38
N VAL A 91 8.01 -5.73 -5.92
CA VAL A 91 8.37 -6.08 -4.54
C VAL A 91 9.74 -6.73 -4.52
N GLY A 92 10.01 -7.63 -5.46
CA GLY A 92 11.27 -8.36 -5.49
C GLY A 92 11.17 -9.67 -6.27
N ARG A 93 12.01 -10.65 -5.92
CA ARG A 93 12.06 -11.95 -6.59
C ARG A 93 11.05 -12.91 -5.98
N VAL A 94 10.35 -13.66 -6.82
CA VAL A 94 9.43 -14.72 -6.40
C VAL A 94 10.21 -15.96 -5.95
N ASP A 95 9.92 -16.46 -4.74
CA ASP A 95 10.64 -17.59 -4.15
C ASP A 95 10.19 -18.95 -4.71
N SER A 96 8.87 -19.11 -4.91
CA SER A 96 8.26 -20.36 -5.37
C SER A 96 7.27 -20.13 -6.50
N ARG A 97 7.20 -21.08 -7.45
CA ARG A 97 6.25 -21.01 -8.56
C ARG A 97 4.82 -21.16 -8.02
N VAL A 98 3.94 -20.23 -8.38
CA VAL A 98 2.52 -20.25 -8.02
C VAL A 98 1.70 -20.17 -9.30
N ASP A 99 0.78 -21.12 -9.47
CA ASP A 99 -0.13 -21.18 -10.60
C ASP A 99 -1.57 -21.04 -10.11
N ASN A 100 -2.13 -19.83 -10.22
CA ASN A 100 -3.51 -19.52 -9.84
C ASN A 100 -4.46 -19.58 -11.04
N THR A 101 -4.16 -20.39 -12.06
CA THR A 101 -5.02 -20.57 -13.24
C THR A 101 -6.38 -21.14 -12.82
N GLY A 102 -7.46 -20.43 -13.14
CA GLY A 102 -8.82 -20.80 -12.76
C GLY A 102 -9.19 -20.43 -11.32
N GLY A 103 -8.27 -19.81 -10.56
CA GLY A 103 -8.52 -19.34 -9.19
C GLY A 103 -8.94 -17.87 -9.14
N ALA A 104 -9.70 -17.52 -8.10
CA ALA A 104 -10.04 -16.14 -7.77
C ALA A 104 -8.81 -15.40 -7.18
N ASP A 105 -8.92 -14.06 -7.07
CA ASP A 105 -7.89 -13.26 -6.43
C ASP A 105 -7.65 -13.73 -4.98
N GLY A 106 -6.38 -13.91 -4.62
CA GLY A 106 -5.96 -14.34 -3.29
C GLY A 106 -6.17 -15.82 -2.96
N ALA A 107 -6.58 -16.66 -3.92
CA ALA A 107 -6.77 -18.09 -3.69
C ALA A 107 -5.46 -18.83 -3.35
N LEU A 108 -4.33 -18.35 -3.87
CA LEU A 108 -2.99 -18.83 -3.52
C LEU A 108 -2.15 -17.69 -2.95
N THR A 109 -1.22 -18.02 -2.05
CA THR A 109 -0.26 -17.04 -1.50
C THR A 109 1.06 -17.16 -2.24
N VAL A 110 1.60 -16.01 -2.64
CA VAL A 110 2.90 -15.86 -3.28
C VAL A 110 3.85 -15.22 -2.28
N VAL A 111 5.00 -15.85 -2.06
CA VAL A 111 6.07 -15.29 -1.25
C VAL A 111 7.10 -14.66 -2.18
N MET A 112 7.33 -13.36 -1.98
CA MET A 112 8.31 -12.56 -2.68
C MET A 112 9.39 -12.12 -1.69
N ARG A 113 10.62 -12.05 -2.17
CA ARG A 113 11.80 -11.70 -1.39
C ARG A 113 12.41 -10.40 -1.88
N GLU A 114 12.68 -9.50 -0.95
CA GLU A 114 13.49 -8.28 -1.18
C GLU A 114 14.98 -8.59 -1.07
N GLY A 115 15.78 -7.79 -1.77
CA GLY A 115 17.24 -7.90 -1.77
C GLY A 115 17.85 -7.76 -3.15
N VAL A 116 19.09 -8.25 -3.28
CA VAL A 116 19.89 -8.08 -4.49
C VAL A 116 19.82 -9.34 -5.33
N PHE A 117 19.30 -9.22 -6.56
CA PHE A 117 19.19 -10.34 -7.49
C PHE A 117 19.77 -9.97 -8.85
N LYS A 118 20.28 -10.99 -9.55
CA LYS A 118 20.84 -10.85 -10.88
C LYS A 118 19.74 -11.03 -11.93
N PHE A 119 19.54 -10.01 -12.76
CA PHE A 119 18.55 -10.02 -13.85
C PHE A 119 19.19 -9.75 -15.20
N ALA A 120 18.50 -10.17 -16.27
CA ALA A 120 18.91 -9.90 -17.62
C ALA A 120 18.62 -8.44 -17.98
N GLY A 121 19.48 -7.85 -18.79
CA GLY A 121 19.28 -6.52 -19.35
C GLY A 121 19.98 -6.41 -20.70
N SER A 122 19.98 -5.22 -21.27
CA SER A 122 20.71 -4.94 -22.51
C SER A 122 21.38 -3.59 -22.47
N GLY A 123 22.60 -3.52 -22.99
CA GLY A 123 23.37 -2.27 -23.06
C GLY A 123 23.84 -1.76 -21.70
N LEU A 124 23.98 -2.63 -20.70
CA LEU A 124 24.42 -2.27 -19.36
C LEU A 124 25.91 -1.93 -19.35
N THR A 125 26.28 -0.86 -18.66
CA THR A 125 27.67 -0.44 -18.48
C THR A 125 27.99 -0.25 -17.00
N SER A 126 29.26 -0.31 -16.62
CA SER A 126 29.68 -0.03 -15.24
C SER A 126 29.31 1.39 -14.76
N ALA A 127 29.00 2.31 -15.68
CA ALA A 127 28.53 3.66 -15.35
C ALA A 127 27.04 3.70 -14.96
N ASP A 128 26.30 2.59 -15.13
CA ASP A 128 24.89 2.47 -14.74
C ASP A 128 24.72 2.00 -13.29
N VAL A 129 25.80 1.63 -12.62
CA VAL A 129 25.79 1.35 -11.19
C VAL A 129 25.35 2.59 -10.41
N GLY A 130 24.37 2.41 -9.53
CA GLY A 130 23.70 3.46 -8.76
C GLY A 130 22.53 4.13 -9.49
N LYS A 131 22.25 3.78 -10.75
CA LYS A 131 21.07 4.27 -11.47
C LYS A 131 19.84 3.43 -11.19
N GLN A 132 18.70 4.07 -11.36
CA GLN A 132 17.39 3.44 -11.34
C GLN A 132 17.22 2.57 -12.58
N CYS A 133 16.62 1.40 -12.40
CA CYS A 133 16.22 0.52 -13.50
C CYS A 133 14.71 0.28 -13.50
N TYR A 134 14.20 -0.02 -14.68
CA TYR A 134 12.79 -0.21 -14.98
C TYR A 134 12.54 -1.63 -15.46
N VAL A 135 11.33 -2.14 -15.18
CA VAL A 135 10.87 -3.45 -15.64
C VAL A 135 10.50 -3.37 -17.12
N VAL A 136 11.04 -4.30 -17.91
CA VAL A 136 10.53 -4.55 -19.27
C VAL A 136 9.56 -5.74 -19.22
N ASP A 137 10.01 -6.85 -18.66
CA ASP A 137 9.23 -8.08 -18.46
C ASP A 137 9.62 -8.77 -17.14
N ASP A 138 9.11 -9.98 -16.92
CA ASP A 138 9.27 -10.73 -15.68
C ASP A 138 10.69 -11.31 -15.45
N GLN A 139 11.62 -11.09 -16.39
CA GLN A 139 13.03 -11.50 -16.29
C GLN A 139 14.04 -10.44 -16.76
N THR A 140 13.58 -9.34 -17.38
CA THR A 140 14.39 -8.34 -18.06
C THR A 140 14.20 -6.93 -17.50
N ILE A 141 15.32 -6.23 -17.30
CA ILE A 141 15.39 -4.84 -16.84
C ILE A 141 15.97 -3.91 -17.91
N SER A 142 15.60 -2.63 -17.83
CA SER A 142 16.12 -1.55 -18.67
C SER A 142 16.58 -0.38 -17.79
N VAL A 143 17.73 0.22 -18.13
CA VAL A 143 18.19 1.48 -17.50
C VAL A 143 17.48 2.69 -18.10
N SER A 144 17.04 2.56 -19.35
CA SER A 144 16.27 3.59 -20.04
C SER A 144 14.81 3.54 -19.65
N SER A 145 14.16 4.71 -19.68
CA SER A 145 12.72 4.84 -19.49
C SER A 145 11.96 3.90 -20.44
N THR A 146 10.99 3.17 -19.91
CA THR A 146 10.03 2.34 -20.65
C THR A 146 8.74 3.14 -20.92
N VAL A 147 7.67 2.49 -21.38
CA VAL A 147 6.40 3.18 -21.66
C VAL A 147 5.76 3.65 -20.36
N ASN A 148 5.78 2.82 -19.32
CA ASN A 148 5.13 3.12 -18.04
C ASN A 148 6.12 3.38 -16.89
N ASN A 149 7.43 3.28 -17.15
CA ASN A 149 8.51 3.56 -16.19
C ASN A 149 8.31 2.85 -14.84
N VAL A 150 7.94 1.57 -14.88
CA VAL A 150 7.75 0.76 -13.68
C VAL A 150 9.11 0.52 -13.03
N PHE A 151 9.33 1.10 -11.86
CA PHE A 151 10.60 0.99 -11.15
C PHE A 151 10.83 -0.44 -10.66
N ALA A 152 11.92 -1.05 -11.13
CA ALA A 152 12.34 -2.38 -10.71
C ALA A 152 13.21 -2.33 -9.45
N GLY A 153 14.08 -1.32 -9.36
CA GLY A 153 15.08 -1.22 -8.30
C GLY A 153 16.28 -0.37 -8.69
N THR A 154 17.34 -0.43 -7.89
CA THR A 154 18.62 0.27 -8.13
C THR A 154 19.72 -0.72 -8.50
N ILE A 155 20.54 -0.40 -9.50
CA ILE A 155 21.63 -1.27 -9.92
C ILE A 155 22.80 -1.14 -8.93
N ILE A 156 23.21 -2.23 -8.27
CA ILE A 156 24.37 -2.24 -7.37
C ILE A 156 25.65 -2.64 -8.11
N ALA A 157 25.55 -3.57 -9.07
CA ALA A 157 26.70 -4.04 -9.82
C ALA A 157 26.26 -4.50 -11.21
N VAL A 158 27.15 -4.34 -12.18
CA VAL A 158 26.92 -4.81 -13.56
C VAL A 158 27.91 -5.93 -13.83
N ASP A 159 27.42 -7.10 -14.20
CA ASP A 159 28.20 -8.32 -14.45
C ASP A 159 28.27 -8.58 -15.98
N GLY A 160 28.55 -7.53 -16.73
CA GLY A 160 28.58 -7.52 -18.20
C GLY A 160 27.44 -6.75 -18.84
N ALA A 161 27.46 -6.67 -20.18
CA ALA A 161 26.50 -5.86 -20.94
C ALA A 161 25.05 -6.40 -20.92
N THR A 162 24.86 -7.62 -20.42
CA THR A 162 23.59 -8.35 -20.46
C THR A 162 23.03 -8.70 -19.09
N GLU A 163 23.78 -8.47 -18.01
CA GLU A 163 23.38 -8.89 -16.67
C GLU A 163 23.75 -7.85 -15.61
N ALA A 164 22.82 -7.55 -14.72
CA ALA A 164 23.02 -6.63 -13.60
C ALA A 164 22.43 -7.17 -12.30
N TRP A 165 23.09 -6.81 -11.20
CA TRP A 165 22.64 -6.99 -9.84
C TRP A 165 21.79 -5.80 -9.45
N VAL A 166 20.51 -6.05 -9.19
CA VAL A 166 19.51 -5.04 -8.84
C VAL A 166 19.06 -5.26 -7.42
N GLU A 167 19.15 -4.22 -6.60
CA GLU A 167 18.52 -4.14 -5.30
C GLU A 167 17.05 -3.80 -5.47
N MET A 168 16.20 -4.67 -4.96
CA MET A 168 14.75 -4.51 -4.97
C MET A 168 14.27 -4.38 -3.53
N ASP A 169 13.64 -3.23 -3.24
CA ASP A 169 12.98 -2.92 -1.97
C ASP A 169 11.63 -2.23 -2.27
N LEU A 170 10.58 -2.63 -1.55
CA LEU A 170 9.27 -2.01 -1.58
C LEU A 170 9.30 -0.55 -1.11
N SER A 171 10.22 -0.18 -0.22
CA SER A 171 10.31 1.17 0.34
C SER A 171 10.67 2.20 -0.75
N ASP A 172 11.65 1.90 -1.58
CA ASP A 172 12.06 2.71 -2.72
C ASP A 172 10.94 2.82 -3.76
N ASN A 173 10.23 1.71 -3.99
CA ASN A 173 9.13 1.69 -4.95
C ASN A 173 7.95 2.57 -4.53
N ALA A 174 7.62 2.59 -3.23
CA ALA A 174 6.58 3.45 -2.69
C ALA A 174 6.96 4.95 -2.72
N VAL A 175 8.24 5.26 -2.55
CA VAL A 175 8.77 6.64 -2.65
C VAL A 175 8.77 7.11 -4.10
N MET A 176 9.28 6.31 -5.03
CA MET A 176 9.38 6.68 -6.45
C MET A 176 8.01 6.78 -7.13
N ALA A 177 7.05 5.92 -6.78
CA ALA A 177 5.67 6.05 -7.25
C ALA A 177 5.01 7.38 -6.80
N LYS A 178 5.30 7.83 -5.57
CA LYS A 178 4.80 9.11 -5.05
C LYS A 178 5.50 10.32 -5.67
N LEU A 179 6.81 10.27 -5.87
CA LEU A 179 7.59 11.34 -6.51
C LEU A 179 7.21 11.50 -7.98
N HIS A 180 6.96 10.41 -8.71
CA HIS A 180 6.48 10.48 -10.09
C HIS A 180 5.08 11.09 -10.18
N THR A 181 4.18 10.76 -9.25
CA THR A 181 2.83 11.38 -9.16
C THR A 181 2.91 12.86 -8.80
N ALA A 182 3.87 13.26 -7.95
CA ALA A 182 4.11 14.66 -7.60
C ALA A 182 4.69 15.49 -8.76
N ALA A 183 5.47 14.87 -9.66
CA ALA A 183 6.00 15.55 -10.85
C ALA A 183 4.93 15.81 -11.92
N VAL A 184 3.89 14.97 -12.02
CA VAL A 184 2.77 15.15 -12.96
C VAL A 184 1.71 16.13 -12.44
N ALA A 185 1.60 16.29 -11.11
CA ALA A 185 0.70 17.27 -10.49
C ALA A 185 1.23 18.72 -10.51
N GLY A 186 2.40 18.94 -11.11
CA GLY A 186 3.08 20.23 -11.21
C GLY A 186 3.18 20.76 -12.64
N PHE A 187 2.06 20.79 -13.38
CA PHE A 187 1.87 21.63 -14.58
C PHE A 187 0.41 22.09 -14.68
#